data_AF-A0A7V2HWW6-F1
#
_entry.id   AF-A0A7V2HWW6-F1
#
_cell.length_a   1.000
_cell.length_b   1.000
_cell.length_c   1.000
_cell.angle_alpha   90.00
_cell.angle_beta   90.00
_cell.angle_gamma   90.00
#
_symmetry.space_group_name_H-M   'P 1'
#
loop_
_entity.id
_entity.type
_entity.pdbx_description
1 polymer ?
#
loop_
_entity_poly.entity_id
_entity_poly.type
_entity_poly.pdbx_seq_one_letter_code
_entity_poly.pdbx_strand_id
1 'polypeptide(L)'
;MIRILALVGAIITMLGPARTLVMSGLGPDFILLTIWAIVWFSDQKSLWRLALASGLLLDFISFNSWPVWSIALTLGSLALVYLKGKFLETSSLLHSLIGLAVMNLVQLAVLTIFTGYLETGLWISFISNLALGGLLFYSVAVMGRYFARWSGRRLG
;
A
#
# COMPACT_ATOMS: atom_id res chain seq x y z
N MET A 1 -5.56 -19.07 6.30
CA MET A 1 -6.63 -18.76 5.33
C MET A 1 -7.71 -17.85 5.91
N ILE A 2 -8.30 -18.16 7.07
CA ILE A 2 -9.41 -17.39 7.67
C ILE A 2 -9.05 -15.91 7.95
N ARG A 3 -7.79 -15.61 8.33
CA ARG A 3 -7.32 -14.22 8.54
C ARG A 3 -7.24 -13.38 7.27
N ILE A 4 -6.98 -14.01 6.11
CA ILE A 4 -6.93 -13.31 4.82
C ILE A 4 -8.35 -13.04 4.33
N LEU A 5 -9.28 -13.98 4.53
CA LEU A 5 -10.71 -13.77 4.26
C LEU A 5 -11.32 -12.71 5.18
N ALA A 6 -10.86 -12.58 6.43
CA ALA A 6 -11.31 -11.51 7.33
C ALA A 6 -10.74 -10.14 6.94
N LEU A 7 -9.53 -10.09 6.38
CA LEU A 7 -8.88 -8.84 5.95
C LEU A 7 -9.39 -8.40 4.57
N VAL A 8 -9.55 -9.34 3.64
CA VAL A 8 -10.27 -9.14 2.38
C VAL A 8 -11.74 -8.83 2.65
N GLY A 9 -12.36 -9.50 3.63
CA GLY A 9 -13.70 -9.21 4.12
C GLY A 9 -13.82 -7.82 4.73
N ALA A 10 -12.81 -7.35 5.48
CA ALA A 10 -12.74 -5.98 6.00
C ALA A 10 -12.60 -4.94 4.88
N ILE A 11 -11.75 -5.22 3.88
CA ILE A 11 -11.60 -4.42 2.65
C ILE A 11 -12.91 -4.40 1.86
N ILE A 12 -13.67 -5.51 1.82
CA ILE A 12 -14.97 -5.65 1.16
C ILE A 12 -16.13 -5.04 1.98
N THR A 13 -16.07 -5.01 3.30
CA THR A 13 -17.05 -4.25 4.10
C THR A 13 -16.80 -2.74 4.01
N MET A 14 -15.56 -2.32 3.71
CA MET A 14 -15.24 -0.95 3.30
C MET A 14 -15.60 -0.64 1.83
N LEU A 15 -16.13 -1.61 1.07
CA LEU A 15 -16.53 -1.42 -0.33
C LEU A 15 -17.84 -0.64 -0.50
N GLY A 16 -18.65 -0.50 0.56
CA GLY A 16 -19.78 0.43 0.62
C GLY A 16 -19.34 1.90 0.39
N PRO A 17 -18.36 2.41 1.15
CA PRO A 17 -17.74 3.71 0.88
C PRO A 17 -16.68 3.71 -0.22
N ALA A 18 -16.22 2.56 -0.74
CA ALA A 18 -15.19 2.54 -1.80
C ALA A 18 -15.63 3.22 -3.10
N ARG A 19 -16.91 3.15 -3.49
CA ARG A 19 -17.40 3.89 -4.67
C ARG A 19 -17.30 5.40 -4.45
N THR A 20 -17.70 5.88 -3.28
CA THR A 20 -17.58 7.31 -2.89
C THR A 20 -16.13 7.74 -2.70
N LEU A 21 -15.26 6.87 -2.17
CA LEU A 21 -13.84 7.16 -1.95
C LEU A 21 -13.01 7.11 -3.24
N VAL A 22 -13.38 6.23 -4.19
CA VAL A 22 -12.77 6.21 -5.53
C VAL A 22 -13.25 7.43 -6.33
N MET A 23 -14.54 7.80 -6.23
CA MET A 23 -15.05 9.03 -6.85
C MET A 23 -14.50 10.31 -6.20
N SER A 24 -14.05 10.25 -4.94
CA SER A 24 -13.32 11.34 -4.29
C SER A 24 -11.81 11.29 -4.49
N GLY A 25 -11.28 10.36 -5.30
CA GLY A 25 -9.85 10.23 -5.62
C GLY A 25 -8.98 9.56 -4.54
N LEU A 26 -9.53 9.09 -3.42
CA LEU A 26 -8.78 8.54 -2.28
C LEU A 26 -8.66 7.01 -2.30
N GLY A 27 -9.48 6.32 -3.10
CA GLY A 27 -9.48 4.84 -3.18
C GLY A 27 -8.13 4.20 -3.52
N PRO A 28 -7.40 4.67 -4.56
CA PRO A 28 -6.10 4.13 -4.93
C PRO A 28 -5.02 4.28 -3.84
N ASP A 29 -5.06 5.38 -3.09
CA ASP A 29 -4.10 5.68 -2.01
C ASP A 29 -4.23 4.72 -0.83
N PHE A 30 -5.47 4.42 -0.41
CA PHE A 30 -5.72 3.44 0.64
C PHE A 30 -5.23 2.04 0.26
N ILE A 31 -5.43 1.64 -0.99
CA ILE A 31 -4.97 0.32 -1.48
C ILE A 31 -3.44 0.28 -1.50
N LEU A 32 -2.80 1.36 -1.94
CA LEU A 32 -1.34 1.47 -1.93
C LEU A 32 -0.76 1.37 -0.52
N LEU A 33 -1.29 2.14 0.44
CA LEU A 33 -0.88 2.10 1.85
C LEU A 33 -1.07 0.71 2.46
N THR A 34 -2.16 0.02 2.09
CA THR A 34 -2.44 -1.33 2.56
C THR A 34 -1.41 -2.34 2.03
N ILE A 35 -1.10 -2.29 0.73
CA ILE A 35 -0.08 -3.16 0.11
C ILE A 35 1.29 -2.89 0.74
N TRP A 36 1.66 -1.62 0.90
CA TRP A 36 2.90 -1.24 1.59
C TRP A 36 2.98 -1.80 3.01
N ALA A 37 1.91 -1.63 3.80
CA ALA A 37 1.88 -2.09 5.19
C ALA A 37 1.99 -3.62 5.27
N ILE A 38 1.32 -4.36 4.37
CA ILE A 38 1.42 -5.82 4.33
C ILE A 38 2.85 -6.23 3.98
N VAL A 39 3.52 -5.59 3.03
CA VAL A 39 4.91 -5.96 2.70
C VAL A 39 5.84 -5.66 3.86
N TRP A 40 5.62 -4.56 4.57
CA TRP A 40 6.52 -4.17 5.66
C TRP A 40 6.36 -5.07 6.89
N PHE A 41 5.11 -5.36 7.27
CA PHE A 41 4.78 -6.10 8.48
C PHE A 41 4.53 -7.60 8.28
N SER A 42 4.48 -8.09 7.04
CA SER A 42 4.27 -9.51 6.70
C SER A 42 5.28 -10.01 5.67
N ASP A 43 5.73 -11.26 5.81
CA ASP A 43 6.66 -11.91 4.87
C ASP A 43 5.95 -12.61 3.70
N GLN A 44 4.92 -11.98 3.14
CA GLN A 44 4.12 -12.60 2.08
C GLN A 44 4.82 -12.50 0.71
N LYS A 45 5.45 -13.60 0.30
CA LYS A 45 6.05 -13.77 -1.05
C LYS A 45 5.03 -13.68 -2.21
N SER A 46 3.72 -13.69 -1.95
CA SER A 46 2.66 -13.68 -2.97
C SER A 46 1.83 -12.39 -3.03
N LEU A 47 2.40 -11.28 -2.54
CA LEU A 47 1.76 -9.96 -2.49
C LEU A 47 1.35 -9.39 -3.86
N TRP A 48 2.03 -9.80 -4.94
CA TRP A 48 1.69 -9.41 -6.31
C TRP A 48 0.28 -9.87 -6.73
N ARG A 49 -0.23 -10.98 -6.17
CA ARG A 49 -1.60 -11.45 -6.47
C ARG A 49 -2.66 -10.54 -5.87
N LEU A 50 -2.42 -10.05 -4.65
CA LEU A 50 -3.31 -9.09 -3.99
C LEU A 50 -3.27 -7.76 -4.72
N ALA A 51 -2.08 -7.28 -5.09
CA ALA A 51 -1.92 -6.04 -5.87
C ALA A 51 -2.59 -6.12 -7.24
N LEU A 52 -2.53 -7.28 -7.91
CA LEU A 52 -3.21 -7.52 -9.18
C LEU A 52 -4.73 -7.55 -9.01
N ALA A 53 -5.23 -8.25 -7.99
CA ALA A 53 -6.67 -8.32 -7.73
C ALA A 53 -7.24 -6.94 -7.34
N SER A 54 -6.55 -6.17 -6.50
CA SER A 54 -6.99 -4.83 -6.12
C SER A 54 -6.89 -3.82 -7.27
N GLY A 55 -5.86 -3.93 -8.10
CA GLY A 55 -5.73 -3.12 -9.31
C GLY A 55 -6.81 -3.42 -10.34
N LEU A 56 -7.16 -4.70 -10.57
CA LEU A 56 -8.26 -5.06 -11.47
C LEU A 56 -9.59 -4.50 -10.97
N LEU A 57 -9.85 -4.58 -9.67
CA LEU A 57 -11.04 -3.99 -9.06
C LEU A 57 -11.08 -2.47 -9.27
N LEU A 58 -9.95 -1.77 -9.10
CA LEU A 58 -9.87 -0.33 -9.37
C LEU A 58 -10.11 -0.01 -10.85
N ASP A 59 -9.54 -0.77 -11.77
CA ASP A 59 -9.75 -0.59 -13.21
C ASP A 59 -11.24 -0.78 -13.58
N PHE A 60 -11.92 -1.78 -12.99
CA PHE A 60 -13.36 -1.98 -13.17
C PHE A 60 -14.21 -0.84 -12.59
N ILE A 61 -13.87 -0.33 -11.40
CA ILE A 61 -14.63 0.75 -10.75
C ILE A 61 -14.42 2.09 -11.47
N SER A 62 -13.20 2.34 -11.96
CA SER A 62 -12.84 3.57 -12.68
C SER A 62 -13.26 3.56 -14.14
N PHE A 63 -13.76 2.44 -14.67
CA PHE A 63 -14.09 2.27 -16.09
C PHE A 63 -12.96 2.69 -17.03
N ASN A 64 -11.71 2.44 -16.61
CA ASN A 64 -10.55 2.75 -17.43
C ASN A 64 -10.46 1.75 -18.60
N SER A 65 -10.28 2.27 -19.82
CA SER A 65 -10.11 1.44 -21.02
C SER A 65 -8.83 0.60 -21.02
N TRP A 66 -7.88 0.96 -20.16
CA TRP A 66 -6.59 0.29 -19.98
C TRP A 66 -6.43 -0.12 -18.51
N PRO A 67 -5.76 -1.26 -18.22
CA PRO A 67 -5.59 -1.77 -16.86
C PRO A 67 -4.48 -1.02 -16.09
N VAL A 68 -4.61 0.31 -16.01
CA VAL A 68 -3.58 1.23 -15.49
C VAL A 68 -3.30 0.94 -14.02
N TRP A 69 -4.33 0.73 -13.21
CA TRP A 69 -4.18 0.47 -11.77
C TRP A 69 -3.61 -0.92 -11.49
N SER A 70 -4.04 -1.93 -12.26
CA SER A 70 -3.45 -3.27 -12.23
C SER A 70 -1.95 -3.25 -12.48
N ILE A 71 -1.51 -2.53 -13.50
CA ILE A 71 -0.08 -2.42 -13.84
C ILE A 71 0.66 -1.62 -12.75
N ALA A 72 0.12 -0.48 -12.33
CA ALA A 72 0.75 0.40 -11.35
C ALA A 72 0.96 -0.31 -9.99
N LEU A 73 -0.06 -0.97 -9.46
CA LEU A 73 0.01 -1.64 -8.16
C LEU A 73 0.88 -2.89 -8.20
N THR A 74 0.84 -3.66 -9.29
CA THR A 74 1.69 -4.85 -9.43
C THR A 74 3.15 -4.48 -9.53
N LEU A 75 3.53 -3.54 -10.39
CA LEU A 75 4.89 -3.04 -10.50
C LEU A 75 5.37 -2.40 -9.19
N GLY A 76 4.54 -1.58 -8.57
CA GLY A 76 4.84 -0.97 -7.27
C GLY A 76 5.10 -2.03 -6.19
N SER A 77 4.26 -3.07 -6.12
CA SER A 77 4.43 -4.17 -5.16
C SER A 77 5.71 -4.98 -5.39
N LEU A 78 6.07 -5.25 -6.65
CA LEU A 78 7.29 -5.98 -7.00
C LEU A 78 8.54 -5.15 -6.68
N ALA A 79 8.53 -3.86 -7.02
CA ALA A 79 9.60 -2.93 -6.68
C ALA A 79 9.81 -2.86 -5.15
N LEU A 80 8.72 -2.80 -4.39
CA LEU A 80 8.77 -2.75 -2.94
C LEU A 80 9.31 -4.05 -2.32
N VAL A 81 8.86 -5.22 -2.80
CA VAL A 81 9.37 -6.53 -2.35
C VAL A 81 10.86 -6.66 -2.68
N TYR A 82 11.28 -6.24 -3.87
CA TYR A 82 12.68 -6.24 -4.27
C TYR A 82 13.54 -5.32 -3.39
N LEU A 83 13.08 -4.09 -3.14
CA LEU A 83 13.78 -3.15 -2.27
C LEU A 83 13.89 -3.66 -0.83
N LYS A 84 12.79 -4.20 -0.28
CA LYS A 84 12.79 -4.80 1.06
C LYS A 84 13.81 -5.94 1.14
N GLY A 85 13.76 -6.87 0.18
CA GLY A 85 14.61 -8.06 0.19
C GLY A 85 16.09 -7.80 -0.10
N LYS A 86 16.44 -6.73 -0.83
CA LYS A 86 17.82 -6.47 -1.26
C LYS A 86 18.55 -5.43 -0.41
N PHE A 87 17.84 -4.44 0.14
CA PHE A 87 18.48 -3.27 0.75
C PHE A 87 18.01 -2.94 2.17
N LEU A 88 16.85 -3.46 2.59
CA LEU A 88 16.14 -2.96 3.78
C LEU A 88 15.86 -4.10 4.76
N GLU A 89 16.91 -4.82 5.14
CA GLU A 89 16.85 -5.92 6.13
C GLU A 89 16.50 -5.41 7.54
N THR A 90 16.75 -4.14 7.85
CA THR A 90 16.39 -3.52 9.13
C THR A 90 15.06 -2.79 9.04
N SER A 91 14.14 -3.14 9.96
CA SER A 91 12.82 -2.53 10.13
C SER A 91 12.91 -1.11 10.70
N SER A 92 13.56 -0.20 9.97
CA SER A 92 13.65 1.21 10.31
C SER A 92 12.49 1.99 9.67
N LEU A 93 12.03 3.03 10.37
CA LEU A 93 10.99 3.92 9.85
C LEU A 93 11.42 4.57 8.53
N LEU A 94 12.68 4.99 8.44
CA LEU A 94 13.23 5.65 7.25
C LEU A 94 13.21 4.71 6.04
N HIS A 95 13.64 3.46 6.22
CA HIS A 95 13.56 2.44 5.17
C HIS A 95 12.12 2.17 4.73
N SER A 96 11.17 2.15 5.67
CA SER A 96 9.75 1.96 5.37
C SER A 96 9.17 3.08 4.53
N LEU A 97 9.53 4.33 4.84
CA LEU A 97 9.10 5.50 4.10
C LEU A 97 9.76 5.58 2.73
N ILE A 98 11.03 5.19 2.60
CA ILE A 98 11.68 5.09 1.28
C ILE A 98 10.95 4.06 0.40
N GLY A 99 10.60 2.89 0.95
CA GLY A 99 9.81 1.91 0.22
C GLY A 99 8.48 2.51 -0.26
N LEU A 100 7.75 3.17 0.64
CA LEU A 100 6.49 3.83 0.30
C LEU A 100 6.67 4.91 -0.77
N ALA A 101 7.74 5.71 -0.68
CA ALA A 101 8.06 6.75 -1.66
C ALA A 101 8.30 6.13 -3.05
N VAL A 102 9.10 5.06 -3.14
CA VAL A 102 9.36 4.38 -4.42
C VAL A 102 8.07 3.81 -5.00
N MET A 103 7.23 3.18 -4.17
CA MET A 103 5.95 2.64 -4.65
C MET A 103 5.04 3.73 -5.21
N ASN A 104 4.96 4.89 -4.54
CA ASN A 104 4.21 6.05 -5.05
C ASN A 104 4.81 6.60 -6.35
N LEU A 105 6.14 6.70 -6.46
CA LEU A 105 6.79 7.18 -7.69
C LEU A 105 6.56 6.23 -8.87
N VAL A 106 6.57 4.91 -8.64
CA VAL A 106 6.23 3.93 -9.68
C VAL A 106 4.79 4.11 -10.14
N GLN A 107 3.85 4.28 -9.21
CA GLN A 107 2.46 4.53 -9.54
C GLN A 107 2.29 5.83 -10.34
N LEU A 108 2.95 6.91 -9.91
CA LEU A 108 2.96 8.20 -10.61
C LEU A 108 3.50 8.05 -12.04
N ALA A 109 4.61 7.35 -12.21
CA ALA A 109 5.23 7.13 -13.52
C ALA A 109 4.29 6.36 -14.45
N VAL A 110 3.67 5.28 -13.97
CA VAL A 110 2.70 4.49 -14.74
C VAL A 110 1.50 5.35 -15.13
N LEU A 111 0.89 6.07 -14.18
CA LEU A 111 -0.23 6.97 -14.47
C LEU A 111 0.14 8.02 -15.51
N THR A 112 1.31 8.64 -15.38
CA THR A 112 1.79 9.67 -16.33
C THR A 112 1.96 9.10 -17.73
N ILE A 113 2.51 7.87 -17.86
CA ILE A 113 2.69 7.21 -19.16
C ILE A 113 1.35 6.94 -19.84
N PHE A 114 0.36 6.45 -19.10
CA PHE A 114 -0.92 6.04 -19.66
C PHE A 114 -1.93 7.17 -19.85
N THR A 115 -1.88 8.20 -19.01
CA THR A 115 -2.82 9.34 -19.08
C THR A 115 -2.24 10.54 -19.81
N GLY A 116 -0.92 10.65 -19.92
CA GLY A 116 -0.23 11.76 -20.58
C GLY A 116 -0.20 13.06 -19.78
N TYR A 117 -0.74 13.09 -18.56
CA TYR A 117 -0.82 14.28 -17.72
C TYR A 117 -0.17 14.06 -16.34
N LEU A 118 0.61 15.05 -15.90
CA LEU A 118 1.06 15.18 -14.52
C LEU A 118 0.05 16.05 -13.77
N GLU A 119 -0.92 15.43 -13.10
CA GLU A 119 -1.84 16.16 -12.25
C GLU A 119 -1.12 16.63 -10.97
N THR A 120 -1.26 17.92 -10.66
CA THR A 120 -0.71 18.51 -9.41
C THR A 120 -1.30 17.86 -8.15
N GLY A 121 -2.51 17.30 -8.24
CA GLY A 121 -3.14 16.53 -7.16
C GLY A 121 -2.34 15.28 -6.74
N LEU A 122 -1.52 14.72 -7.64
CA LEU A 122 -0.71 13.54 -7.35
C LEU A 122 0.45 13.84 -6.37
N TRP A 123 0.92 15.09 -6.31
CA TRP A 123 1.92 15.51 -5.31
C TRP A 123 1.32 15.63 -3.91
N ILE A 124 0.06 16.05 -3.81
CA ILE A 124 -0.67 16.11 -2.54
C ILE A 124 -0.90 14.69 -2.03
N SER A 125 -1.31 13.77 -2.90
CA SER A 125 -1.43 12.34 -2.60
C SER A 125 -0.07 11.76 -2.15
N PHE A 126 1.03 12.06 -2.86
CA PHE A 126 2.37 11.61 -2.49
C PHE A 126 2.76 12.00 -1.05
N ILE A 127 2.61 13.28 -0.70
CA ILE A 127 2.94 13.78 0.65
C ILE A 127 1.99 13.18 1.69
N SER A 128 0.69 13.08 1.37
CA SER A 128 -0.32 12.51 2.26
C SER A 128 -0.04 11.04 2.56
N ASN A 129 0.34 10.26 1.54
CA ASN A 129 0.70 8.85 1.69
C ASN A 129 1.94 8.70 2.56
N LEU A 130 2.97 9.55 2.43
CA LEU A 130 4.13 9.52 3.32
C LEU A 130 3.77 9.83 4.78
N ALA A 131 2.93 10.85 5.00
CA ALA A 131 2.47 11.21 6.34
C ALA A 131 1.65 10.07 6.99
N LEU A 132 0.69 9.52 6.26
CA LEU A 132 -0.15 8.40 6.70
C LEU A 132 0.66 7.13 6.94
N GLY A 133 1.60 6.82 6.03
CA GLY A 133 2.52 5.70 6.19
C GLY A 133 3.39 5.84 7.44
N GLY A 134 3.91 7.04 7.71
CA GLY A 134 4.68 7.32 8.92
C GLY A 134 3.86 7.14 10.21
N LEU A 135 2.62 7.65 10.23
CA LEU A 135 1.70 7.47 11.35
C LEU A 135 1.34 6.00 11.56
N LEU A 136 1.04 5.27 10.49
CA LEU A 136 0.77 3.84 10.53
C LEU A 136 1.97 3.08 11.08
N PHE A 137 3.17 3.33 10.57
CA PHE A 137 4.38 2.69 11.06
C PHE A 137 4.59 2.93 12.55
N TYR A 138 4.46 4.19 12.98
CA TYR A 138 4.60 4.57 14.38
C TYR A 138 3.57 3.87 15.26
N SER A 139 2.29 3.84 14.85
CA SER A 139 1.22 3.19 15.59
C SER A 139 1.48 1.69 15.80
N VAL A 140 1.92 0.99 14.76
CA VAL A 140 2.25 -0.44 14.82
C VAL A 140 3.49 -0.68 15.69
N ALA A 141 4.53 0.15 15.56
CA ALA A 141 5.73 0.06 16.38
C ALA A 141 5.43 0.27 17.88
N VAL A 142 4.56 1.23 18.20
CA VAL A 142 4.10 1.50 19.57
C VAL A 142 3.27 0.33 20.11
N MET A 143 2.31 -0.18 19.33
CA MET A 143 1.54 -1.38 19.70
C MET A 143 2.44 -2.60 19.94
N GLY A 144 3.45 -2.81 19.08
CA GLY A 144 4.43 -3.89 19.25
C GLY A 144 5.19 -3.78 20.57
N ARG A 145 5.60 -2.57 20.98
CA ARG A 145 6.26 -2.34 22.28
C ARG A 145 5.33 -2.61 23.46
N TYR A 146 4.08 -2.18 23.39
CA TYR A 146 3.10 -2.46 24.44
C TYR A 146 2.80 -3.95 24.55
N PHE A 147 2.67 -4.65 23.41
CA PHE A 147 2.46 -6.10 23.39
C PHE A 147 3.67 -6.87 23.92
N ALA A 148 4.90 -6.45 23.60
CA ALA A 148 6.12 -7.03 24.16
C ALA A 148 6.20 -6.85 25.68
N ARG A 149 5.86 -5.65 26.20
CA ARG A 149 5.78 -5.38 27.65
C ARG A 149 4.72 -6.24 28.33
N TRP A 150 3.54 -6.38 27.73
CA TRP A 150 2.43 -7.16 28.29
C TRP A 150 2.69 -8.67 28.26
N SER A 151 3.34 -9.17 27.21
CA SER A 151 3.66 -10.60 27.05
C SER A 151 4.88 -11.08 27.87
N GLY A 152 5.52 -10.20 28.63
CA GLY A 152 6.67 -10.54 29.47
C GLY A 152 7.94 -10.94 28.70
N ARG A 153 7.92 -10.90 27.36
CA ARG A 153 9.12 -11.13 26.55
C ARG A 153 9.99 -9.88 26.56
N ARG A 154 11.16 -9.97 27.21
CA ARG A 154 12.23 -8.99 27.00
C ARG A 154 12.61 -9.07 25.52
N LEU A 155 12.44 -7.95 24.82
CA LEU A 155 12.98 -7.77 23.47
C LEU A 155 14.50 -7.91 23.59
N GLY A 156 15.01 -9.10 23.27
CA GLY A 156 16.44 -9.37 23.10
C GLY A 156 16.84 -9.09 21.66
#